data_AF-F0GI95-F1
#
_entry.id   AF-F0GI95-F1
#
_cell.length_a   1.000
_cell.length_b   1.000
_cell.length_c   1.000
_cell.angle_alpha   90.00
_cell.angle_beta   90.00
_cell.angle_gamma   90.00
#
_symmetry.space_group_name_H-M   'P 1'
#
loop_
_entity.id
_entity.type
_entity.pdbx_description
1 polymer ?
#
loop_
_entity_poly.entity_id
_entity_poly.type
_entity_poly.pdbx_seq_one_letter_code
_entity_poly.pdbx_strand_id
1 'polypeptide(L)'
;GLQPLFVALYAAWLSHERPSKAFWISAVTGSALVIAFALRDGGGTVQAGDALMLVAVGIGALGYAEGARLARQIGGWQVICWALVVSAPVLVL
;
A
#
# COMPACT_ATOMS: atom_id res chain seq x y z
N GLY A 1 7.11 -3.06 7.01
CA GLY A 1 5.83 -3.73 7.29
C GLY A 1 4.61 -2.85 7.07
N LEU A 2 4.74 -1.53 6.88
CA LEU A 2 3.57 -0.65 6.72
C LEU A 2 2.74 -0.91 5.47
N GLN A 3 3.38 -1.28 4.34
CA GLN A 3 2.68 -1.44 3.07
C GLN A 3 1.60 -2.55 3.11
N PRO A 4 1.85 -3.77 3.63
CA PRO A 4 0.80 -4.76 3.86
C PRO A 4 -0.35 -4.27 4.75
N LEU A 5 -0.05 -3.44 5.77
CA LEU A 5 -1.05 -2.92 6.69
C LEU A 5 -1.97 -1.91 6.00
N PHE A 6 -1.42 -1.00 5.18
CA PHE A 6 -2.21 -0.09 4.36
C PHE A 6 -3.02 -0.84 3.29
N VAL A 7 -2.44 -1.83 2.61
CA VAL A 7 -3.17 -2.64 1.61
C VAL A 7 -4.34 -3.35 2.29
N ALA A 8 -4.15 -3.89 3.49
CA ALA A 8 -5.22 -4.54 4.23
C ALA A 8 -6.31 -3.57 4.72
N LEU A 9 -5.95 -2.36 5.15
CA LEU A 9 -6.91 -1.30 5.49
C LEU A 9 -7.77 -0.93 4.28
N TYR A 10 -7.15 -0.69 3.13
CA TYR A 10 -7.87 -0.38 1.91
C TYR A 10 -8.70 -1.57 1.42
N ALA A 11 -8.18 -2.81 1.47
CA ALA A 11 -8.95 -4.00 1.12
C ALA A 11 -10.18 -4.19 2.03
N ALA A 12 -10.04 -3.97 3.34
CA ALA A 12 -11.16 -4.04 4.29
C ALA A 12 -12.21 -2.96 4.04
N TRP A 13 -11.77 -1.72 3.75
CA TRP A 13 -12.67 -0.61 3.47
C TRP A 13 -13.39 -0.76 2.12
N LEU A 14 -12.66 -1.23 1.11
CA LEU A 14 -13.09 -1.18 -0.28
C LEU A 14 -13.80 -2.47 -0.73
N SER A 15 -13.43 -3.62 -0.16
CA SER A 15 -14.00 -4.92 -0.50
C SER A 15 -14.89 -5.49 0.61
N HIS A 16 -15.08 -4.77 1.73
CA HIS A 16 -15.76 -5.25 2.94
C HIS A 16 -15.23 -6.61 3.45
N GLU A 17 -14.02 -6.98 3.03
CA GLU A 17 -13.36 -8.19 3.51
C GLU A 17 -13.08 -7.99 4.99
N ARG A 18 -13.41 -9.00 5.82
CA ARG A 18 -13.18 -8.99 7.26
C ARG A 18 -11.92 -9.82 7.57
N PRO A 19 -10.71 -9.24 7.47
CA PRO A 19 -9.50 -9.95 7.86
C PRO A 19 -9.57 -10.41 9.31
N SER A 20 -8.99 -11.58 9.59
CA SER A 20 -9.05 -12.19 10.91
C SER A 20 -8.31 -11.35 11.95
N LYS A 21 -8.71 -11.46 13.23
CA LYS A 21 -8.04 -10.75 14.33
C LYS A 21 -6.54 -11.08 14.43
N ALA A 22 -6.15 -12.31 14.10
CA ALA A 22 -4.76 -12.75 14.08
C ALA A 22 -3.93 -12.03 13.00
N PHE A 23 -4.52 -11.77 11.84
CA PHE A 23 -3.89 -11.00 10.76
C PHE A 23 -3.62 -9.55 11.21
N TRP A 24 -4.58 -8.91 11.89
CA TRP A 24 -4.38 -7.56 12.41
C TRP A 24 -3.25 -7.50 13.43
N ILE A 25 -3.19 -8.46 14.35
CA ILE A 25 -2.12 -8.52 15.36
C ILE A 25 -0.76 -8.66 14.67
N SER A 26 -0.61 -9.57 13.70
CA SER A 26 0.66 -9.74 12.98
C SER A 26 1.03 -8.53 12.13
N ALA A 27 0.06 -7.91 11.45
CA ALA A 27 0.27 -6.71 10.64
C ALA A 27 0.72 -5.51 11.49
N VAL A 28 0.06 -5.29 12.63
CA VAL A 28 0.43 -4.22 13.58
C VAL A 28 1.80 -4.50 14.17
N THR A 29 2.06 -5.73 14.62
CA THR A 29 3.35 -6.11 15.20
C THR A 29 4.49 -5.94 14.20
N GLY A 30 4.32 -6.41 12.96
CA GLY A 30 5.31 -6.25 11.90
C GLY A 30 5.52 -4.79 11.49
N SER A 31 4.48 -3.95 11.54
CA SER A 31 4.60 -2.52 11.28
C SER A 31 5.35 -1.81 12.41
N ALA A 32 5.02 -2.12 13.67
CA ALA A 32 5.70 -1.58 14.85
C ALA A 32 7.19 -1.95 14.87
N LEU A 33 7.55 -3.19 14.52
CA LEU A 33 8.96 -3.62 14.39
C LEU A 33 9.72 -2.81 13.34
N VAL A 34 9.12 -2.55 12.18
CA VAL A 34 9.78 -1.75 11.14
C VAL A 34 9.90 -0.28 11.54
N ILE A 35 8.89 0.30 12.19
CA ILE A 35 8.97 1.66 12.72
C ILE A 35 10.06 1.75 13.80
N ALA A 36 10.11 0.79 14.73
CA ALA A 36 11.11 0.75 15.78
C ALA A 36 12.54 0.59 15.22
N PHE A 37 12.71 -0.26 14.20
CA PHE A 37 13.98 -0.40 13.49
C PHE A 37 14.39 0.91 12.79
N ALA A 38 13.46 1.53 12.05
CA ALA A 38 13.71 2.80 11.37
C ALA A 38 14.04 3.93 12.35
N LEU A 39 13.40 3.99 13.52
CA LEU A 39 13.74 4.96 14.57
C LEU A 39 15.10 4.69 15.21
N ARG A 40 15.52 3.42 15.31
CA ARG A 40 16.79 3.01 15.92
C ARG A 40 17.99 3.24 15.02
N ASP A 41 17.89 2.89 13.73
CA ASP A 41 19.00 2.97 12.76
C ASP A 41 18.89 4.15 11.78
N GLY A 42 17.74 4.84 11.72
CA GLY A 42 17.48 5.94 10.77
C GLY A 42 18.09 7.30 11.15
N GLY A 43 19.05 7.36 12.08
CA GLY A 43 19.79 8.59 12.38
C GLY A 43 19.10 9.60 13.31
N GLY A 44 18.00 9.21 13.99
CA GLY A 44 17.47 9.92 15.15
C GLY A 44 16.57 11.13 14.89
N THR A 45 16.32 11.52 13.63
CA THR A 45 15.40 12.62 13.30
C THR A 45 14.46 12.24 12.16
N VAL A 46 13.15 12.46 12.35
CA VAL A 46 12.16 12.32 11.27
C VAL A 46 12.46 13.39 10.22
N GLN A 47 12.82 12.96 9.02
CA GLN A 47 13.08 13.85 7.89
C GLN A 47 11.81 14.01 7.04
N ALA A 48 11.74 15.08 6.26
CA ALA A 48 10.67 15.27 5.28
C ALA A 48 10.56 14.08 4.30
N GLY A 49 11.67 13.39 4.04
CA GLY A 49 11.72 12.16 3.25
C GLY A 49 10.88 11.02 3.85
N ASP A 50 10.82 10.89 5.18
CA ASP A 50 10.01 9.85 5.83
C ASP A 50 8.52 10.09 5.63
N ALA A 51 8.09 11.37 5.66
CA ALA A 51 6.71 11.74 5.38
C ALA A 51 6.34 11.45 3.91
N LEU A 52 7.21 11.81 2.97
CA LEU A 52 7.02 11.47 1.54
C LEU A 52 6.98 9.96 1.32
N MET A 53 7.82 9.20 2.02
CA MET A 53 7.84 7.74 1.95
C MET A 53 6.54 7.14 2.48
N LEU A 54 5.99 7.65 3.59
CA LEU A 54 4.70 7.23 4.11
C LEU A 54 3.55 7.53 3.13
N VAL A 55 3.55 8.72 2.52
CA VAL A 55 2.57 9.10 1.50
C VAL A 55 2.67 8.18 0.28
N ALA A 56 3.89 7.93 -0.22
CA ALA A 56 4.12 7.04 -1.35
C ALA A 56 3.64 5.61 -1.07
N VAL A 57 3.93 5.08 0.12
CA VAL A 57 3.46 3.76 0.56
C VAL A 57 1.93 3.73 0.66
N GLY A 58 1.30 4.79 1.16
CA GLY A 58 -0.16 4.90 1.23
C GLY A 58 -0.82 4.89 -0.14
N ILE A 59 -0.32 5.72 -1.07
CA ILE A 59 -0.82 5.79 -2.46
C ILE A 59 -0.61 4.44 -3.18
N GLY A 60 0.57 3.84 -3.04
CA GLY A 60 0.87 2.54 -3.64
C GLY A 60 -0.05 1.43 -3.12
N ALA A 61 -0.33 1.43 -1.82
CA ALA A 61 -1.24 0.47 -1.21
C ALA A 61 -2.69 0.64 -1.68
N LEU A 62 -3.16 1.89 -1.83
CA LEU A 62 -4.48 2.20 -2.40
C LEU A 62 -4.58 1.69 -3.85
N GLY A 63 -3.58 2.00 -4.68
CA GLY A 63 -3.54 1.55 -6.07
C GLY A 63 -3.54 0.02 -6.19
N TYR A 64 -2.82 -0.67 -5.29
CA TYR A 64 -2.82 -2.13 -5.25
C TYR A 64 -4.18 -2.72 -4.87
N ALA A 65 -4.85 -2.14 -3.86
CA ALA A 65 -6.16 -2.61 -3.42
C ALA A 65 -7.26 -2.35 -4.48
N GLU A 66 -7.27 -1.17 -5.10
CA GLU A 66 -8.16 -0.83 -6.22
C GLU A 66 -7.88 -1.72 -7.44
N GLY A 67 -6.61 -1.93 -7.79
CA GLY A 67 -6.20 -2.82 -8.87
C GLY A 67 -6.67 -4.25 -8.64
N ALA A 68 -6.58 -4.77 -7.41
CA ALA A 68 -7.11 -6.08 -7.05
C ALA A 68 -8.64 -6.13 -7.12
N ARG A 69 -9.36 -5.06 -6.75
CA ARG A 69 -10.82 -4.98 -6.89
C ARG A 69 -11.23 -4.98 -8.37
N LEU A 70 -10.59 -4.16 -9.19
CA LEU A 70 -10.83 -4.08 -10.64
C LEU A 70 -10.48 -5.40 -11.32
N ALA A 71 -9.39 -6.06 -10.92
CA ALA A 71 -8.96 -7.33 -11.50
C ALA A 71 -10.00 -8.44 -11.31
N ARG A 72 -10.79 -8.37 -10.22
CA ARG A 72 -11.92 -9.28 -9.99
C ARG A 72 -13.13 -9.00 -10.87
N GLN A 73 -13.28 -7.78 -11.40
CA GLN A 73 -14.40 -7.37 -12.25
C GLN A 73 -14.10 -7.55 -13.74
N ILE A 74 -12.91 -7.12 -14.19
CA ILE A 74 -12.53 -7.08 -15.61
C ILE A 74 -11.33 -7.99 -15.96
N GLY A 75 -10.75 -8.69 -14.99
CA GLY A 75 -9.59 -9.54 -15.20
C GLY A 75 -8.27 -8.77 -15.10
N GLY A 76 -7.27 -9.39 -14.47
CA GLY A 76 -6.00 -8.72 -14.13
C GLY A 76 -5.23 -8.18 -15.33
N TRP A 77 -5.25 -8.88 -16.48
CA TRP A 77 -4.56 -8.41 -17.68
C TRP A 77 -5.19 -7.11 -18.24
N GLN A 78 -6.52 -6.97 -18.17
CA GLN A 78 -7.20 -5.76 -18.61
C GLN A 78 -6.87 -4.57 -17.72
N VAL A 79 -6.79 -4.79 -16.40
CA VAL A 79 -6.37 -3.75 -15.45
C VAL A 79 -4.96 -3.25 -15.76
N ILE A 80 -4.02 -4.16 -16.05
CA ILE A 80 -2.64 -3.79 -16.39
C ILE A 80 -2.63 -2.98 -17.69
N CYS A 81 -3.31 -3.44 -18.75
CA CYS A 81 -3.37 -2.72 -20.02
C CYS A 81 -3.97 -1.31 -19.86
N TRP A 82 -5.08 -1.18 -19.13
CA TRP A 82 -5.70 0.13 -18.89
C TRP A 82 -4.81 1.03 -18.03
N ALA A 83 -4.12 0.49 -17.02
CA ALA A 83 -3.17 1.25 -16.22
C ALA A 83 -2.02 1.83 -17.07
N LEU A 84 -1.52 1.05 -18.04
CA LEU A 84 -0.51 1.51 -18.99
C LEU A 84 -1.05 2.62 -19.91
N VAL A 85 -2.26 2.47 -20.46
CA VAL A 85 -2.89 3.49 -21.32
C VAL A 85 -3.11 4.80 -20.56
N VAL A 86 -3.56 4.73 -19.31
CA VAL A 86 -3.78 5.93 -18.47
C VAL A 86 -2.45 6.59 -18.08
N SER A 87 -1.40 5.80 -17.85
CA SER A 87 -0.07 6.31 -17.46
C SER A 87 0.74 6.83 -18.65
N ALA A 88 0.42 6.40 -19.88
CA ALA A 88 1.14 6.76 -21.10
C ALA A 88 1.40 8.27 -21.29
N PRO A 89 0.42 9.19 -21.14
CA PRO A 89 0.69 10.62 -21.27
C PRO A 89 1.70 11.14 -20.24
N VAL A 90 1.74 10.57 -19.03
CA VAL A 90 2.71 10.97 -17.99
C VAL A 90 4.10 10.41 -18.30
N LEU A 91 4.20 9.25 -18.94
CA LEU A 91 5.48 8.63 -19.29
C LEU A 91 6.18 9.29 -20.49
N VAL A 92 5.41 9.98 -21.34
CA VAL A 92 5.91 10.60 -22.58
C VAL A 92 6.22 12.10 -22.39
N LEU A 93 5.71 12.72 -21.32
CA LEU A 93 6.08 14.08 -20.89
C LEU A 93 7.43 14.08 -20.17
#